data_AF-A0A526TAS1-F1
#
_entry.id   AF-A0A526TAS1-F1
#
_cell.length_a   1.000
_cell.length_b   1.000
_cell.length_c   1.000
_cell.angle_alpha   90.00
_cell.angle_beta   90.00
_cell.angle_gamma   90.00
#
_symmetry.space_group_name_H-M   'P 1'
#
loop_
_entity.id
_entity.type
_entity.pdbx_description
1 polymer ?
#
loop_
_entity_poly.entity_id
_entity_poly.type
_entity_poly.pdbx_seq_one_letter_code
_entity_poly.pdbx_strand_id
1 'polypeptide(L)' 'MESCDAVLIVGSTFPYIEYYPQPGQARGVQIDSDAQRIGLRFPVEAGLVGDAAETLRALNQRLTQKPSDEFLHRSQ' A
#
# COMPACT_ATOMS: atom_id res chain seq x y z
N MET A 1 -0.69 -2.12 11.65
CA MET A 1 -1.59 -2.03 10.49
C MET A 1 -3.06 -1.92 10.89
N GLU A 2 -3.45 -2.43 12.07
CA GLU A 2 -4.84 -2.49 12.56
C GLU A 2 -5.61 -1.16 12.65
N SER A 3 -4.95 0.00 12.56
CA SER A 3 -5.60 1.31 12.68
C SER A 3 -5.55 2.15 11.40
N CYS A 4 -4.99 1.63 10.30
CA CYS A 4 -4.90 2.37 9.04
C CYS A 4 -6.22 2.34 8.27
N ASP A 5 -6.46 3.39 7.48
CA ASP A 5 -7.57 3.54 6.54
C ASP A 5 -7.13 3.26 5.08
N ALA A 6 -5.83 3.23 4.82
CA ALA A 6 -5.24 2.82 3.55
C ALA A 6 -3.90 2.09 3.77
N VAL A 7 -3.61 1.12 2.90
CA VAL A 7 -2.35 0.38 2.87
C VAL A 7 -1.75 0.43 1.46
N LEU A 8 -0.49 0.85 1.37
CA LEU A 8 0.32 0.79 0.16
C LEU A 8 1.33 -0.36 0.30
N ILE A 9 1.19 -1.38 -0.53
CA ILE A 9 2.06 -2.56 -0.56
C ILE A 9 3.09 -2.36 -1.67
N VAL A 10 4.39 -2.37 -1.35
CA VAL A 10 5.45 -2.13 -2.33
C VAL A 10 6.41 -3.31 -2.37
N GLY A 11 6.41 -4.07 -3.48
CA GLY A 11 7.37 -5.16 -3.73
C GLY A 11 7.45 -6.21 -2.62
N SER A 12 6.35 -6.44 -1.90
CA SER A 12 6.34 -7.25 -0.68
C SER A 12 5.77 -8.65 -0.92
N THR A 13 6.43 -9.65 -0.35
CA THR A 13 5.93 -11.04 -0.29
C THR A 13 5.44 -11.41 1.11
N PHE A 14 5.17 -10.42 1.97
CA PHE A 14 4.81 -10.61 3.38
C PHE A 14 3.71 -11.68 3.53
N PRO A 15 4.00 -12.83 4.17
CA PRO A 15 3.15 -14.02 4.04
C PRO A 15 1.99 -14.07 5.04
N TYR A 16 2.03 -13.24 6.09
CA TYR A 16 1.11 -13.34 7.22
C TYR A 16 -0.13 -12.45 7.01
N ILE A 17 -1.17 -13.03 6.41
CA ILE A 17 -2.41 -12.33 6.03
C ILE A 17 -3.11 -11.75 7.27
N GLU A 18 -2.99 -12.41 8.42
CA GLU A 18 -3.60 -12.02 9.69
C GLU A 18 -3.15 -10.65 10.21
N TYR A 19 -2.02 -10.11 9.75
CA TYR A 19 -1.58 -8.77 10.12
C TYR A 19 -2.04 -7.69 9.14
N TYR A 20 -2.55 -8.05 7.96
CA TYR A 20 -3.18 -7.07 7.08
C TYR A 20 -4.46 -6.52 7.73
N PRO A 21 -4.89 -5.30 7.36
CA PRO A 21 -6.18 -4.78 7.78
C PRO A 21 -7.31 -5.76 7.44
N GLN A 22 -8.37 -5.77 8.23
CA GLN A 22 -9.51 -6.61 7.93
C GLN A 22 -10.15 -6.22 6.58
N PRO A 23 -10.77 -7.15 5.84
CA PRO A 23 -11.46 -6.82 4.60
C PRO A 23 -12.46 -5.66 4.78
N GLY A 24 -12.34 -4.62 3.95
CA GLY A 24 -13.18 -3.42 4.01
C GLY A 24 -12.73 -2.37 5.05
N GLN A 25 -11.74 -2.67 5.89
CA GLN A 25 -11.22 -1.73 6.88
C GLN A 25 -10.33 -0.65 6.27
N ALA A 26 -9.48 -1.03 5.32
CA ALA A 26 -8.53 -0.14 4.67
C ALA A 26 -8.54 -0.31 3.15
N ARG A 27 -8.30 0.79 2.45
CA ARG A 27 -8.15 0.81 0.99
C ARG A 27 -6.78 0.27 0.58
N GLY A 28 -6.73 -0.66 -0.38
CA GLY A 28 -5.50 -1.30 -0.81
C GLY A 28 -4.96 -0.76 -2.13
N VAL A 29 -3.67 -0.42 -2.16
CA VAL A 29 -2.91 -0.19 -3.41
C VAL A 29 -1.66 -1.07 -3.37
N GLN A 30 -1.29 -1.69 -4.49
CA GLN A 30 -0.09 -2.52 -4.57
C GLN A 30 0.75 -2.18 -5.80
N ILE A 31 2.06 -2.10 -5.57
CA ILE A 31 3.09 -2.01 -6.61
C ILE A 31 3.88 -3.31 -6.57
N ASP A 32 3.95 -4.03 -7.69
CA ASP A 32 4.77 -5.23 -7.82
C ASP A 32 5.33 -5.39 -9.23
N SER A 33 6.52 -5.97 -9.35
CA SER A 33 7.14 -6.29 -10.64
C SER A 33 6.50 -7.51 -11.31
N ASP A 34 5.89 -8.38 -10.51
CA ASP A 34 5.23 -9.60 -10.97
C ASP A 34 3.71 -9.46 -10.88
N ALA A 35 3.04 -9.45 -12.03
CA ALA A 35 1.59 -9.32 -12.13
C ALA A 35 0.84 -10.42 -11.37
N GLN A 36 1.43 -11.61 -11.18
CA GLN A 36 0.80 -12.72 -10.46
C GLN A 36 0.67 -12.46 -8.95
N ARG A 37 1.39 -11.47 -8.42
CA ARG A 37 1.38 -11.14 -6.98
C ARG A 37 0.34 -10.09 -6.62
N ILE A 38 -0.19 -9.36 -7.59
CA ILE A 38 -1.17 -8.30 -7.37
C ILE A 38 -2.43 -8.90 -6.73
N GLY A 39 -2.79 -8.40 -5.55
CA GLY A 39 -3.99 -8.83 -4.83
C GLY A 39 -3.90 -10.21 -4.18
N LEU A 40 -2.76 -10.90 -4.26
CA LEU A 40 -2.62 -12.29 -3.82
C LEU A 40 -2.80 -12.46 -2.29
N ARG A 41 -2.43 -11.45 -1.50
CA ARG A 41 -2.44 -11.49 -0.02
C ARG A 41 -3.44 -10.55 0.62
N PHE A 42 -3.84 -9.50 -0.11
CA PHE A 42 -4.77 -8.49 0.38
C PHE A 42 -5.52 -7.89 -0.82
N PRO A 43 -6.86 -7.71 -0.77
CA PRO A 43 -7.61 -7.07 -1.84
C PRO A 43 -7.09 -5.66 -2.13
N VAL A 44 -6.83 -5.36 -3.41
CA VAL A 44 -6.33 -4.04 -3.83
C VAL A 44 -7.30 -3.41 -4.83
N GLU A 45 -7.56 -2.13 -4.65
CA GLU A 45 -8.37 -1.32 -5.57
C GLU A 45 -7.56 -0.91 -6.80
N ALA A 46 -6.24 -0.77 -6.64
CA ALA A 46 -5.32 -0.47 -7.72
C ALA A 46 -4.04 -1.32 -7.62
N GLY A 47 -3.76 -2.07 -8.68
CA GLY A 47 -2.51 -2.79 -8.88
C GLY A 47 -1.66 -2.12 -9.95
N LEU A 48 -0.42 -1.78 -9.61
CA LEU A 48 0.56 -1.17 -10.50
C LEU A 48 1.67 -2.18 -10.78
N VAL A 49 1.74 -2.69 -12.01
CA VAL A 49 2.77 -3.65 -12.41
C VAL A 49 3.99 -2.91 -12.94
N GLY A 50 5.13 -3.05 -12.28
CA GLY A 50 6.37 -2.40 -12.68
C GLY A 50 7.42 -2.34 -11.59
N ASP A 51 8.54 -1.71 -11.90
CA ASP A 51 9.58 -1.42 -10.92
C ASP A 51 9.06 -0.48 -9.83
N ALA A 52 9.36 -0.80 -8.57
CA ALA A 52 8.87 -0.06 -7.43
C ALA A 52 9.44 1.37 -7.37
N ALA A 53 10.72 1.56 -7.67
CA ALA A 53 11.37 2.87 -7.56
C ALA A 53 10.88 3.81 -8.66
N GLU A 54 10.77 3.35 -9.90
CA GLU A 54 10.23 4.12 -11.02
C GLU A 54 8.76 4.49 -10.79
N THR A 55 7.95 3.54 -10.32
CA THR A 55 6.53 3.76 -10.01
C THR A 55 6.35 4.79 -8.90
N LEU A 56 7.10 4.67 -7.79
CA LEU A 56 7.04 5.61 -6.69
C LEU A 56 7.53 7.01 -7.11
N ARG A 57 8.55 7.11 -7.96
CA ARG A 57 9.02 8.41 -8.48
C ARG A 57 7.94 9.10 -9.30
N ALA A 58 7.28 8.36 -10.20
CA ALA A 58 6.19 8.89 -11.01
C ALA A 58 4.97 9.27 -10.17
N LEU A 59 4.66 8.47 -9.13
CA LEU A 59 3.57 8.77 -8.20
C LEU A 59 3.86 10.03 -7.37
N ASN A 60 5.06 10.15 -6.82
CA ASN A 60 5.45 11.27 -5.96
C ASN A 60 5.33 12.63 -6.68
N GLN A 61 5.56 12.68 -7.99
CA GLN A 61 5.38 13.90 -8.80
C GLN A 61 3.91 14.35 -8.90
N ARG A 62 2.95 13.48 -8.58
CA ARG A 62 1.50 13.74 -8.65
C ARG A 62 0.84 13.86 -7.29
N LEU A 63 1.59 13.60 -6.21
CA LEU A 63 1.08 13.68 -4.86
C LEU A 63 1.32 15.08 -4.29
N THR A 64 0.31 15.60 -3.63
CA THR A 64 0.45 16.77 -2.77
C THR A 64 0.71 16.29 -1.35
N GLN A 65 1.68 16.92 -0.68
CA GLN A 65 1.96 16.62 0.73
C GLN A 65 0.70 16.87 1.57
N LYS A 66 0.33 15.91 2.42
CA LYS A 66 -0.79 16.07 3.36
C LYS A 66 -0.37 17.10 4.43
N PRO A 67 -1.28 18.01 4.83
CA PRO A 67 -0.99 19.03 5.85
C PRO A 67 -0.95 18.47 7.28
N SER A 68 -1.43 17.24 7.49
CA SER A 68 -1.45 16.57 8.80
C SER A 68 -0.69 15.26 8.74
N ASP A 69 0.11 15.04 9.77
CA ASP A 69 0.86 13.82 10.08
C ASP A 69 0.41 13.24 11.44
N GLU A 70 -0.78 13.59 11.91
CA GLU A 70 -1.33 13.15 13.20
C GLU A 70 -1.31 11.61 13.35
N PHE A 71 -1.67 10.89 12.28
CA PHE A 71 -1.61 9.43 12.27
C PHE A 71 -0.18 8.90 12.48
N LEU A 72 0.81 9.56 11.87
CA LEU A 72 2.23 9.19 12.01
C LEU A 72 2.73 9.46 13.43
N HIS A 73 2.30 10.56 14.04
CA HIS A 73 2.66 10.90 15.43
C HIS A 73 2.00 9.96 16.45
N ARG A 74 0.74 9.56 16.23
CA ARG A 74 0.01 8.65 17.12
C ARG A 74 0.50 7.20 17.06
N SER A 75 1.12 6.80 15.94
CA SER A 75 1.46 5.39 15.65
C SER A 75 2.95 5.06 15.77
N GLN A 76 3.77 6.01 16.23
CA GLN A 76 5.17 5.81 16.64
C GLN A 76 5.23 5.41 18.12
#